data_AF-A0A8T2JUX3-F1
#
_entry.id   AF-A0A8T2JUX3-F1
#
_cell.length_a   1.000
_cell.length_b   1.000
_cell.length_c   1.000
_cell.angle_alpha   90.00
_cell.angle_beta   90.00
_cell.angle_gamma   90.00
#
_symmetry.space_group_name_H-M   'P 1'
#
loop_
_entity.id
_entity.type
_entity.pdbx_description
1 polymer ?
#
loop_
_entity_poly.entity_id
_entity_poly.type
_entity_poly.pdbx_seq_one_letter_code
_entity_poly.pdbx_strand_id
1 'polypeptide(L)'
;MTSTKQKTSRSKDDAPHELESQYILRLPQEYASTVRRMVQSGNINTKDRLSVELHPDGRHGIVRVDRVPLAAKLVDIPCVVECLKTIDKKTFNKTADLCQ
;
A
#
# COMPACT_ATOMS: atom_id res chain seq x y z
N MET A 1 -3.55 -22.78 51.08
CA MET A 1 -2.89 -23.01 49.79
C MET A 1 -3.38 -21.96 48.82
N THR A 2 -2.70 -20.82 48.77
CA THR A 2 -3.05 -19.68 47.92
C THR A 2 -2.42 -19.85 46.55
N SER A 3 -3.25 -19.98 45.52
CA SER A 3 -2.83 -20.19 44.13
C SER A 3 -2.21 -18.91 43.56
N THR A 4 -0.93 -18.96 43.21
CA THR A 4 -0.20 -17.86 42.58
C THR A 4 -0.62 -17.76 41.11
N LYS A 5 -1.26 -16.63 40.74
CA LYS A 5 -1.67 -16.31 39.37
C LYS A 5 -0.41 -16.06 38.52
N GLN A 6 -0.05 -17.01 37.67
CA GLN A 6 1.07 -16.91 36.74
C GLN A 6 0.77 -15.83 35.69
N LYS A 7 1.53 -14.73 35.71
CA LYS A 7 1.44 -13.63 34.77
C LYS A 7 2.22 -14.04 33.51
N THR A 8 1.53 -14.54 32.49
CA THR A 8 2.13 -14.81 31.18
C THR A 8 2.55 -13.49 30.53
N SER A 9 3.85 -13.31 30.36
CA SER A 9 4.41 -12.26 29.51
C SER A 9 4.11 -12.61 28.06
N ARG A 10 3.15 -11.92 27.43
CA ARG A 10 2.94 -12.02 25.97
C ARG A 10 4.22 -11.56 25.27
N SER A 11 4.84 -12.43 24.48
CA SER A 11 5.95 -12.05 23.61
C SER A 11 5.40 -11.19 22.46
N LYS A 12 6.26 -10.43 21.78
CA LYS A 12 5.86 -9.67 20.58
C LYS A 12 5.34 -10.56 19.44
N ASP A 13 5.58 -11.87 19.50
CA ASP A 13 5.06 -12.87 18.56
C ASP A 13 3.59 -13.23 18.79
N ASP A 14 3.00 -12.85 19.94
CA ASP A 14 1.57 -13.06 20.24
C ASP A 14 0.67 -11.94 19.67
N ALA A 15 1.23 -10.95 18.98
CA ALA A 15 0.46 -9.91 18.31
C ALA A 15 -0.12 -10.44 16.98
N PRO A 16 -1.39 -10.17 16.64
CA PRO A 16 -1.93 -10.51 15.34
C PRO A 16 -1.07 -9.91 14.23
N HIS A 17 -0.73 -10.70 13.23
CA HIS A 17 -0.02 -10.21 12.05
C HIS A 17 -0.97 -9.32 11.24
N GLU A 18 -0.66 -8.03 11.13
CA GLU A 18 -1.41 -7.11 10.26
C GLU A 18 -1.08 -7.42 8.80
N LEU A 19 -2.13 -7.60 7.98
CA LEU A 19 -1.98 -7.84 6.55
C LEU A 19 -1.63 -6.52 5.83
N GLU A 20 -0.67 -6.59 4.91
CA GLU A 20 -0.31 -5.45 4.07
C GLU A 20 -1.47 -5.13 3.11
N SER A 21 -1.91 -3.87 3.09
CA SER A 21 -2.91 -3.37 2.14
C SER A 21 -2.22 -2.80 0.91
N GLN A 22 -2.57 -3.30 -0.27
CA GLN A 22 -2.00 -2.87 -1.53
C GLN A 22 -3.12 -2.41 -2.49
N TYR A 23 -2.81 -1.45 -3.37
CA TYR A 23 -3.77 -0.78 -4.25
C TYR A 23 -3.14 -0.40 -5.58
N ILE A 24 -3.97 -0.26 -6.63
CA ILE A 24 -3.52 0.22 -7.94
C ILE A 24 -3.72 1.73 -8.07
N LEU A 25 -2.62 2.50 -8.17
CA LEU A 25 -2.68 3.93 -8.48
C LEU A 25 -2.61 4.16 -10.00
N ARG A 26 -3.71 4.64 -10.59
CA ARG A 26 -3.77 5.07 -12.01
C ARG A 26 -3.72 6.59 -12.11
N LEU A 27 -2.89 7.10 -13.02
CA LEU A 27 -2.71 8.53 -13.28
C LEU A 27 -2.92 8.84 -14.78
N PRO A 28 -3.27 10.09 -15.15
CA PRO A 28 -3.19 10.51 -16.54
C PRO A 28 -1.77 10.37 -17.10
N GLN A 29 -1.65 10.12 -18.40
CA GLN A 29 -0.41 9.67 -19.05
C GLN A 29 0.81 10.55 -18.77
N GLU A 30 0.63 11.87 -18.74
CA GLU A 30 1.69 12.85 -18.50
C GLU A 30 2.25 12.76 -17.06
N TYR A 31 1.39 12.62 -16.07
CA TYR A 31 1.77 12.45 -14.67
C TYR A 31 2.32 11.06 -14.40
N ALA A 32 1.73 10.02 -15.02
CA ALA A 32 2.23 8.64 -14.93
C ALA A 32 3.67 8.53 -15.45
N SER A 33 3.98 9.19 -16.58
CA SER A 33 5.33 9.23 -17.14
C SER A 33 6.31 9.94 -16.21
N THR A 34 5.85 11.01 -15.58
CA THR A 34 6.65 11.79 -14.62
C THR A 34 6.95 10.99 -13.36
N VAL A 35 5.95 10.39 -12.73
CA VAL A 35 6.12 9.50 -11.56
C VAL A 35 6.99 8.29 -11.91
N ARG A 36 6.82 7.68 -13.10
CA ARG A 36 7.65 6.57 -13.55
C ARG A 36 9.14 6.94 -13.58
N ARG A 37 9.49 8.10 -14.15
CA ARG A 37 10.89 8.58 -14.16
C ARG A 37 11.41 8.81 -12.74
N MET A 38 10.58 9.35 -11.84
CA MET A 38 10.97 9.55 -10.44
C MET A 38 11.28 8.22 -9.74
N VAL A 39 10.39 7.23 -9.86
CA VAL A 39 10.56 5.89 -9.26
C VAL A 39 11.83 5.22 -9.79
N GLN A 40 12.06 5.27 -11.10
CA GLN A 40 13.25 4.67 -11.73
C GLN A 40 14.56 5.34 -11.32
N SER A 41 14.53 6.65 -11.04
CA SER A 41 15.73 7.39 -10.60
C SER A 41 16.16 7.04 -9.17
N GLY A 42 15.31 6.37 -8.39
CA GLY A 42 15.59 6.04 -6.98
C GLY A 42 15.74 7.26 -6.07
N ASN A 43 15.37 8.45 -6.53
CA ASN A 43 15.65 9.69 -5.83
C ASN A 43 14.75 9.84 -4.59
N ILE A 44 15.35 10.11 -3.43
CA ILE A 44 14.70 10.11 -2.10
C ILE A 44 13.60 11.18 -1.95
N ASN A 45 13.61 12.20 -2.81
CA ASN A 45 12.63 13.30 -2.81
C ASN A 45 11.25 12.93 -3.39
N THR A 46 10.96 11.65 -3.62
CA THR A 46 9.63 11.20 -4.10
C THR A 46 8.50 11.58 -3.14
N LYS A 47 8.76 11.61 -1.82
CA LYS A 47 7.75 11.98 -0.81
C LYS A 47 7.21 13.40 -0.97
N ASP A 48 8.03 14.35 -1.40
CA ASP A 48 7.59 15.74 -1.61
C ASP A 48 6.93 15.95 -2.98
N ARG A 49 7.11 14.98 -3.89
CA ARG A 49 6.66 15.05 -5.28
C ARG A 49 5.42 14.21 -5.56
N LEU A 50 5.13 13.21 -4.74
CA LEU A 50 3.95 12.37 -4.83
C LEU A 50 3.29 12.22 -3.46
N SER A 51 2.05 12.69 -3.32
CA SER A 51 1.24 12.48 -2.11
C SER A 51 -0.16 11.97 -2.46
N VAL A 52 -0.73 11.12 -1.61
CA VAL A 52 -2.10 10.63 -1.73
C VAL A 52 -2.85 11.00 -0.46
N GLU A 53 -3.97 11.71 -0.62
CA GLU A 53 -4.87 12.11 0.45
C GLU A 53 -6.25 11.52 0.16
N LEU A 54 -6.82 10.78 1.11
CA LEU A 54 -8.18 10.25 1.00
C LEU A 54 -9.12 11.10 1.87
N HIS A 55 -10.30 11.38 1.33
CA HIS A 55 -11.35 12.07 2.07
C HIS A 55 -11.99 11.11 3.10
N PRO A 56 -12.68 11.64 4.12
CA PRO A 56 -13.32 10.82 5.15
C PRO A 56 -14.41 9.86 4.63
N ASP A 57 -14.91 10.07 3.40
CA ASP A 57 -15.88 9.17 2.77
C ASP A 57 -15.26 7.86 2.25
N GLY A 58 -13.93 7.74 2.27
CA GLY A 58 -13.19 6.55 1.85
C GLY A 58 -13.22 6.27 0.34
N ARG A 59 -13.81 7.16 -0.47
CA ARG A 59 -13.96 6.95 -1.92
C ARG A 59 -13.37 8.08 -2.75
N HIS A 60 -13.35 9.30 -2.26
CA HIS A 60 -12.74 10.43 -2.95
C HIS A 60 -11.38 10.76 -2.34
N GLY A 61 -10.54 11.42 -3.12
CA GLY A 61 -9.23 11.86 -2.64
C GLY A 61 -8.56 12.82 -3.61
N ILE A 62 -7.37 13.26 -3.21
CA ILE A 62 -6.49 14.09 -4.02
C ILE A 62 -5.14 13.41 -4.12
N VAL A 63 -4.70 13.15 -5.34
CA VAL A 63 -3.31 12.76 -5.61
C VAL A 63 -2.57 13.99 -6.07
N ARG A 64 -1.45 14.33 -5.44
CA ARG A 64 -0.61 15.45 -5.87
C ARG A 64 0.65 14.92 -6.53
N VAL A 65 0.92 15.36 -7.75
CA VAL A 65 2.17 15.08 -8.48
C VAL A 65 2.86 16.41 -8.75
N ASP A 66 4.07 16.60 -8.24
CA ASP A 66 4.77 17.89 -8.29
C ASP A 66 3.92 19.07 -7.79
N ARG A 67 3.19 18.83 -6.69
CA ARG A 67 2.24 19.77 -6.06
C ARG A 67 0.99 20.09 -6.91
N VAL A 68 0.85 19.51 -8.11
CA VAL A 68 -0.36 19.63 -8.93
C VAL A 68 -1.45 18.70 -8.37
N PRO A 69 -2.61 19.21 -7.93
CA PRO A 69 -3.68 18.39 -7.39
C PRO A 69 -4.49 17.72 -8.51
N LEU A 70 -4.68 16.41 -8.39
CA LEU A 70 -5.49 15.58 -9.26
C LEU A 70 -6.64 14.98 -8.44
N ALA A 71 -7.87 15.22 -8.87
CA ALA A 71 -9.03 14.58 -8.26
C ALA A 71 -8.94 13.06 -8.47
N ALA A 72 -9.09 12.29 -7.39
CA ALA A 72 -8.97 10.85 -7.39
C ALA A 72 -10.24 10.20 -6.83
N LYS A 73 -10.47 8.96 -7.25
CA LYS A 73 -11.58 8.11 -6.79
C LYS A 73 -11.09 6.68 -6.61
N LEU A 74 -11.38 6.08 -5.46
CA LEU A 74 -11.14 4.67 -5.16
C LEU A 74 -12.29 3.84 -5.75
N VAL A 75 -11.95 2.97 -6.69
CA VAL A 75 -12.92 2.12 -7.40
C VAL A 75 -12.63 0.66 -7.08
N ASP A 76 -13.66 -0.17 -7.06
CA ASP A 76 -13.48 -1.61 -6.90
C ASP A 76 -13.27 -2.23 -8.29
N ILE A 77 -12.20 -3.00 -8.47
CA ILE A 77 -11.94 -3.71 -9.74
C ILE A 77 -12.75 -5.01 -9.78
N PRO A 78 -13.21 -5.46 -10.97
CA PRO A 78 -14.15 -6.57 -11.08
C PRO A 78 -13.55 -7.95 -10.75
N CYS A 79 -12.22 -8.06 -10.72
CA CYS A 79 -11.52 -9.31 -10.49
C CYS A 79 -10.57 -9.15 -9.30
N VAL A 80 -10.47 -10.18 -8.46
CA VAL A 80 -9.40 -10.29 -7.46
C VAL A 80 -8.08 -10.49 -8.19
N VAL A 81 -7.07 -9.69 -7.86
CA VAL A 81 -5.71 -9.79 -8.40
C VAL A 81 -4.76 -10.12 -7.26
N GLU A 82 -4.03 -11.22 -7.35
CA GLU A 82 -3.03 -11.57 -6.34
C GLU A 82 -1.68 -10.91 -6.65
N CYS A 83 -1.06 -10.31 -5.64
CA CYS A 83 0.33 -9.87 -5.70
C CYS A 83 1.24 -11.02 -5.29
N LEU A 84 2.19 -11.36 -6.16
CA LEU A 84 3.16 -12.41 -5.90
C LEU A 84 4.59 -11.87 -5.97
N LYS A 85 5.40 -12.18 -4.96
CA LYS A 85 6.85 -11.92 -4.98
C LYS A 85 7.61 -13.19 -5.36
N THR A 86 8.72 -13.00 -6.07
CA THR A 86 9.64 -14.08 -6.42
C THR A 86 11.08 -13.58 -6.36
N ILE A 87 12.01 -14.51 -6.14
CA ILE A 87 13.46 -14.26 -6.17
C ILE A 87 14.08 -14.99 -7.37
N ASP A 88 13.62 -16.21 -7.66
CA ASP A 88 14.17 -17.09 -8.69
C ASP A 88 13.34 -17.12 -9.98
N LYS A 89 12.20 -16.42 -10.01
CA LYS A 89 11.21 -16.42 -11.11
C LYS A 89 10.58 -17.79 -11.38
N LYS A 90 10.62 -18.70 -10.42
CA LYS A 90 9.99 -20.03 -10.49
C LYS A 90 9.03 -20.25 -9.34
N THR A 91 9.45 -19.95 -8.12
CA THR A 91 8.61 -19.99 -6.94
C THR A 91 8.04 -18.60 -6.66
N PHE A 92 6.72 -18.54 -6.53
CA PHE A 92 5.97 -17.32 -6.29
C PHE A 92 5.27 -17.41 -4.94
N ASN A 93 5.45 -16.38 -4.11
CA ASN A 93 4.84 -16.29 -2.79
C ASN A 93 3.83 -15.15 -2.80
N LYS A 94 2.57 -15.45 -2.45
CA LYS A 94 1.51 -14.46 -2.33
C LYS A 94 1.84 -13.45 -1.23
N THR A 95 1.61 -12.17 -1.49
CA THR A 95 1.83 -11.07 -0.53
C THR A 95 0.55 -10.32 -0.18
N ALA A 96 -0.35 -10.13 -1.14
CA ALA A 96 -1.59 -9.38 -0.94
C ALA A 96 -2.65 -9.77 -1.98
N ASP A 97 -3.90 -9.49 -1.64
CA ASP A 97 -5.04 -9.47 -2.56
C ASP A 97 -5.33 -8.01 -2.94
N LEU A 98 -5.42 -7.72 -4.23
CA LEU A 98 -5.82 -6.44 -4.78
C LEU A 98 -7.25 -6.54 -5.32
N CYS A 99 -8.09 -5.62 -4.88
CA CYS A 99 -9.45 -5.46 -5.38
C CYS A 99 -9.83 -3.98 -5.61
N GLN A 100 -8.84 -3.07 -5.56
CA GLN A 100 -9.01 -1.62 -5.66
C GLN A 100 -7.81 -0.96 -6.39
#